data_AF-A0A549SW06-F1
#
_entry.id   AF-A0A549SW06-F1
#
_cell.length_a   1.000
_cell.length_b   1.000
_cell.length_c   1.000
_cell.angle_alpha   90.00
_cell.angle_beta   90.00
_cell.angle_gamma   90.00
#
_symmetry.space_group_name_H-M   'P 1'
#
loop_
_entity.id
_entity.type
_entity.pdbx_description
1 polymer ?
#
loop_
_entity_poly.entity_id
_entity_poly.type
_entity_poly.pdbx_seq_one_letter_code
_entity_poly.pdbx_strand_id
1 'polypeptide(L)'
;MQLDLIPGGFTLSLEGREILRHTEAAPALFVGHGEERMDMYRGNFEIEDYVVERTALPHVEIEGNRVEFSVARGLAPRFALTVDGHHMLTQALDASINRLWIRIVAFGDDADPQ
;
A
#
# COMPACT_ATOMS: atom_id res chain seq x y z
N MET A 1 11.23 6.73 10.74
CA MET A 1 10.90 5.40 10.19
C MET A 1 12.19 4.77 9.71
N GLN A 2 12.29 3.45 9.79
CA GLN A 2 13.47 2.70 9.38
C GLN A 2 13.04 1.63 8.36
N LEU A 3 13.68 1.63 7.20
CA LEU A 3 13.49 0.68 6.12
C LEU A 3 14.59 -0.39 6.22
N ASP A 4 14.21 -1.64 6.46
CA ASP A 4 15.15 -2.75 6.58
C ASP A 4 14.88 -3.80 5.50
N LEU A 5 15.94 -4.30 4.86
CA LEU A 5 15.83 -5.37 3.86
C LEU A 5 15.69 -6.72 4.55
N ILE A 6 14.77 -7.54 4.05
CA ILE A 6 14.58 -8.93 4.49
C ILE A 6 14.64 -9.88 3.28
N PRO A 7 14.83 -11.19 3.48
CA PRO A 7 14.79 -12.14 2.37
C PRO A 7 13.47 -12.01 1.58
N GLY A 8 13.59 -11.66 0.30
CA GLY A 8 12.44 -11.53 -0.61
C GLY A 8 11.57 -10.28 -0.40
N GLY A 9 12.06 -9.24 0.29
CA GLY A 9 11.35 -7.97 0.40
C GLY A 9 11.92 -7.00 1.44
N PHE A 10 11.05 -6.30 2.17
CA PHE A 10 11.45 -5.29 3.16
C PHE A 10 10.46 -5.20 4.33
N THR A 11 10.92 -4.59 5.42
CA THR A 11 10.07 -4.11 6.52
C THR A 11 10.23 -2.60 6.68
N LEU A 12 9.15 -1.94 7.12
CA LEU A 12 9.19 -0.56 7.57
C LEU A 12 8.81 -0.55 9.04
N SER A 13 9.64 0.06 9.88
CA SER A 13 9.40 0.22 11.30
C SER A 13 9.34 1.69 11.72
N LEU A 14 8.57 1.96 12.76
CA LEU A 14 8.49 3.25 13.43
C LEU A 14 8.70 3.02 14.92
N GLU A 15 9.75 3.62 15.49
CA GLU A 15 10.08 3.51 16.93
C GLU A 15 10.21 2.05 17.41
N GLY A 16 10.79 1.19 16.58
CA GLY A 16 10.98 -0.24 16.89
C GLY A 16 9.74 -1.12 16.66
N ARG A 17 8.60 -0.54 16.26
CA ARG A 17 7.39 -1.28 15.88
C ARG A 17 7.32 -1.46 14.37
N GLU A 18 7.21 -2.70 13.90
CA GLU A 18 6.96 -3.01 12.49
C GLU A 18 5.55 -2.50 12.10
N ILE A 19 5.48 -1.70 11.03
CA ILE A 19 4.22 -1.14 10.49
C ILE A 19 3.91 -1.69 9.11
N LEU A 20 4.92 -2.01 8.30
CA LEU A 20 4.75 -2.66 7.01
C LEU A 20 5.72 -3.83 6.91
N ARG A 21 5.23 -4.93 6.34
CA ARG A 21 6.04 -6.06 5.93
C ARG A 21 5.63 -6.49 4.54
N HIS A 22 6.58 -6.40 3.63
CA HIS A 22 6.35 -6.70 2.23
C HIS A 22 7.28 -7.84 1.82
N THR A 23 6.72 -8.88 1.20
CA THR A 23 7.49 -9.87 0.45
C THR A 23 6.76 -10.23 -0.84
N GLU A 24 7.46 -10.84 -1.79
CA GLU A 24 6.82 -11.35 -3.02
C GLU A 24 5.67 -12.33 -2.71
N ALA A 25 5.82 -13.16 -1.68
CA ALA A 25 4.81 -14.13 -1.25
C ALA A 25 3.68 -13.52 -0.40
N ALA A 26 3.93 -12.40 0.28
CA ALA A 26 2.96 -11.68 1.07
C ALA A 26 3.01 -10.17 0.76
N PRO A 27 2.44 -9.75 -0.39
CA PRO A 27 2.46 -8.35 -0.78
C PRO A 27 1.68 -7.49 0.22
N ALA A 28 2.29 -6.39 0.63
CA ALA A 28 1.66 -5.39 1.47
C ALA A 28 0.84 -4.36 0.67
N LEU A 29 1.12 -4.19 -0.62
CA LEU A 29 0.57 -3.11 -1.45
C LEU A 29 -0.18 -3.67 -2.66
N PHE A 30 -1.38 -3.16 -2.86
CA PHE A 30 -2.25 -3.49 -3.98
C PHE A 30 -2.76 -2.18 -4.58
N VAL A 31 -2.83 -2.13 -5.90
CA VAL A 31 -3.38 -0.99 -6.64
C VAL A 31 -4.49 -1.48 -7.54
N GLY A 32 -5.36 -0.57 -7.97
CA GLY A 32 -6.47 -0.95 -8.81
C GLY A 32 -7.23 0.22 -9.39
N HIS A 33 -8.25 -0.17 -10.14
CA HIS A 33 -9.24 0.71 -10.73
C HIS A 33 -10.63 0.28 -10.26
N GLY A 34 -11.49 1.24 -9.94
CA GLY A 34 -12.88 1.00 -9.59
C GLY A 34 -13.78 2.16 -10.02
N GLU A 35 -15.07 1.89 -10.07
CA GLU A 35 -16.11 2.89 -10.33
C GLU A 35 -16.95 3.04 -9.06
N GLU A 36 -16.97 4.23 -8.48
CA GLU A 36 -17.82 4.52 -7.31
C GLU A 36 -19.22 4.97 -7.74
N ARG A 37 -20.24 4.50 -7.01
CA ARG A 37 -21.57 5.10 -6.98
C ARG A 37 -21.71 5.85 -5.66
N MET A 38 -21.93 7.17 -5.75
CA MET A 38 -22.15 8.04 -4.60
C MET A 38 -23.51 8.70 -4.74
N ASP A 39 -24.53 8.11 -4.11
CA ASP A 39 -25.88 8.66 -4.09
C ASP A 39 -26.14 9.41 -2.78
N MET A 40 -26.57 10.66 -2.88
CA MET A 40 -26.87 11.49 -1.72
C MET A 40 -28.37 11.74 -1.63
N TYR A 41 -28.96 11.41 -0.48
CA TYR A 41 -30.33 11.76 -0.15
C TYR A 41 -30.43 12.40 1.24
N ARG A 42 -30.74 13.71 1.25
CA ARG A 42 -30.93 14.53 2.47
C ARG A 42 -29.75 14.46 3.45
N GLY A 43 -28.53 14.44 2.92
CA GLY A 43 -27.30 14.36 3.71
C GLY A 43 -26.90 12.94 4.13
N ASN A 44 -27.73 11.93 3.83
CA ASN A 44 -27.29 10.53 3.90
C ASN A 44 -26.64 10.16 2.58
N PHE A 45 -25.53 9.43 2.64
CA PHE A 45 -24.83 8.94 1.47
C PHE A 45 -24.97 7.42 1.40
N GLU A 46 -25.41 6.94 0.25
CA GLU A 46 -25.27 5.56 -0.17
C GLU A 46 -24.04 5.48 -1.06
N ILE A 47 -23.00 4.79 -0.56
CA ILE A 47 -21.71 4.68 -1.23
C ILE A 47 -21.48 3.22 -1.56
N GLU A 48 -21.36 2.92 -2.85
CA GLU A 48 -20.98 1.60 -3.34
C GLU A 48 -19.70 1.71 -4.16
N ASP A 49 -18.76 0.79 -3.94
CA ASP A 49 -17.51 0.71 -4.68
C ASP A 49 -17.52 -0.54 -5.58
N TYR A 50 -17.55 -0.33 -6.91
CA TYR A 50 -17.38 -1.40 -7.86
C TYR A 50 -15.91 -1.54 -8.23
N VAL A 51 -15.22 -2.47 -7.55
CA VAL A 51 -13.80 -2.75 -7.81
C VAL A 51 -13.66 -3.52 -9.11
N VAL A 52 -13.11 -2.86 -10.14
CA VAL A 52 -12.86 -3.45 -11.47
C VAL A 52 -11.56 -4.24 -11.48
N GLU A 53 -10.50 -3.71 -10.86
CA GLU A 53 -9.20 -4.34 -10.74
C GLU A 53 -8.67 -4.21 -9.31
N ARG A 54 -8.10 -5.30 -8.79
CA ARG A 54 -7.27 -5.27 -7.59
C ARG A 54 -6.03 -6.14 -7.82
N THR A 55 -4.92 -5.49 -8.10
CA THR A 55 -3.66 -6.14 -8.47
C THR A 55 -2.63 -5.98 -7.36
N ALA A 56 -2.08 -7.10 -6.89
CA ALA A 56 -0.95 -7.10 -5.97
C ALA A 56 0.31 -6.60 -6.70
N LEU A 57 1.15 -5.83 -6.01
CA LEU A 57 2.46 -5.44 -6.52
C LEU A 57 3.57 -6.16 -5.73
N PRO A 58 3.84 -7.45 -6.00
CA PRO A 58 4.76 -8.28 -5.20
C PRO A 58 6.24 -7.92 -5.42
N HIS A 59 6.59 -7.32 -6.56
CA HIS A 59 7.98 -7.04 -6.89
C HIS A 59 8.35 -5.61 -6.51
N VAL A 60 9.53 -5.45 -5.92
CA VAL A 60 10.05 -4.16 -5.50
C VAL A 60 11.50 -3.95 -5.91
N GLU A 61 11.80 -2.71 -6.30
CA GLU A 61 13.16 -2.20 -6.43
C GLU A 61 13.36 -1.09 -5.40
N ILE A 62 14.51 -1.09 -4.72
CA ILE A 62 14.79 -0.19 -3.59
C ILE A 62 16.05 0.59 -3.90
N GLU A 63 15.94 1.93 -3.90
CA GLU A 63 17.05 2.85 -4.09
C GLU A 63 17.03 3.91 -2.97
N GLY A 64 17.99 3.81 -2.05
CA GLY A 64 18.05 4.69 -0.88
C GLY A 64 16.81 4.55 0.00
N ASN A 65 16.02 5.61 0.09
CA ASN A 65 14.76 5.67 0.85
C ASN A 65 13.50 5.50 -0.02
N ARG A 66 13.67 5.23 -1.32
CA ARG A 66 12.58 5.05 -2.29
C ARG A 66 12.39 3.57 -2.61
N VAL A 67 11.15 3.12 -2.60
CA VAL A 67 10.71 1.78 -2.95
C VAL A 67 9.73 1.88 -4.11
N GLU A 68 10.05 1.26 -5.22
CA GLU A 68 9.19 1.21 -6.41
C GLU A 68 8.56 -0.18 -6.53
N PHE A 69 7.26 -0.22 -6.78
CA PHE A 69 6.44 -1.43 -6.79
C PHE A 69 5.94 -1.74 -8.19
N SER A 70 6.08 -3.00 -8.61
CA SER A 70 5.62 -3.51 -9.89
C SER A 70 4.93 -4.87 -9.74
N VAL A 71 4.20 -5.28 -10.78
CA VAL A 71 3.49 -6.56 -10.81
C VAL A 71 4.47 -7.74 -10.87
N ALA A 72 5.61 -7.56 -11.54
CA ALA A 72 6.66 -8.56 -11.67
C ALA A 72 7.98 -7.90 -12.07
N ARG A 73 9.08 -8.62 -11.86
CA ARG A 73 10.43 -8.20 -12.27
C ARG A 73 10.48 -7.83 -13.75
N GLY A 74 11.08 -6.68 -14.04
CA GLY A 74 11.25 -6.18 -15.41
C GLY A 74 10.02 -5.50 -16.01
N LEU A 75 8.90 -5.44 -15.28
CA LEU A 75 7.76 -4.60 -15.65
C LEU A 75 7.91 -3.20 -15.06
N ALA A 76 7.29 -2.21 -15.72
CA ALA A 76 7.32 -0.84 -15.23
C ALA A 76 6.69 -0.73 -13.83
N PRO A 77 7.29 0.06 -12.92
CA PRO A 77 6.71 0.31 -11.61
C PRO A 77 5.41 1.12 -11.76
N ARG A 78 4.39 0.72 -11.01
CA ARG A 78 3.07 1.36 -11.01
C ARG A 78 2.88 2.31 -9.82
N PHE A 79 3.64 2.11 -8.76
CA PHE A 79 3.53 2.87 -7.52
C PHE A 79 4.90 3.02 -6.85
N ALA A 80 5.11 4.12 -6.15
CA ALA A 80 6.31 4.36 -5.37
C ALA A 80 5.98 4.84 -3.95
N LEU A 81 6.84 4.47 -3.02
CA LEU A 81 6.85 4.89 -1.64
C LEU A 81 8.20 5.51 -1.34
N THR A 82 8.23 6.68 -0.71
CA THR A 82 9.47 7.29 -0.21
C THR A 82 9.36 7.50 1.29
N VAL A 83 10.37 7.03 2.03
CA VAL A 83 10.47 7.22 3.48
C VAL A 83 11.16 8.56 3.75
N ASP A 84 10.45 9.49 4.41
CA ASP A 84 10.95 10.82 4.77
C ASP A 84 10.70 11.10 6.25
N GLY A 85 11.73 10.91 7.08
CA GLY A 85 11.61 11.04 8.53
C GLY A 85 10.57 10.08 9.12
N HIS A 86 9.46 10.62 9.61
CA HIS A 86 8.31 9.86 10.13
C HIS A 86 7.15 9.75 9.12
N HIS A 87 7.36 10.16 7.88
CA HIS A 87 6.36 10.16 6.83
C HIS A 87 6.63 9.08 5.78
N MET A 88 5.53 8.57 5.25
CA MET A 88 5.50 7.71 4.08
C MET A 88 4.86 8.50 2.95
N LEU A 89 5.68 9.00 2.03
CA LEU A 89 5.21 9.72 0.85
C LEU A 89 4.85 8.70 -0.23
N THR A 90 3.63 8.78 -0.76
CA THR A 90 3.13 7.88 -1.79
C THR A 90 3.01 8.58 -3.13
N GLN A 91 3.34 7.87 -4.21
CA GLN A 91 3.24 8.37 -5.56
C GLN A 91 2.68 7.27 -6.48
N ALA A 92 1.54 7.53 -7.12
CA ALA A 92 1.11 6.72 -8.25
C ALA A 92 1.98 7.06 -9.47
N LEU A 93 2.62 6.06 -10.06
CA LEU A 93 3.39 6.18 -11.31
C LEU A 93 2.53 5.82 -12.52
N ASP A 94 1.45 5.09 -12.28
CA ASP A 94 0.39 4.80 -13.25
C ASP A 94 -0.86 5.65 -12.93
N ALA A 95 -1.23 6.51 -13.88
CA ALA A 95 -2.34 7.44 -13.74
C ALA A 95 -3.73 6.78 -13.73
N SER A 96 -3.84 5.49 -14.09
CA SER A 96 -5.10 4.74 -14.04
C SER A 96 -5.49 4.30 -12.63
N ILE A 97 -4.57 4.39 -11.67
CA ILE A 97 -4.81 3.95 -10.30
C ILE A 97 -5.75 4.93 -9.61
N ASN A 98 -6.93 4.46 -9.21
CA ASN A 98 -7.87 5.19 -8.36
C ASN A 98 -8.32 4.40 -7.11
N ARG A 99 -7.69 3.25 -6.86
CA ARG A 99 -7.82 2.46 -5.62
C ARG A 99 -6.45 2.01 -5.13
N LEU A 100 -6.22 2.13 -3.83
CA LEU A 100 -4.98 1.74 -3.15
C LEU A 100 -5.33 0.97 -1.88
N TRP A 101 -4.77 -0.22 -1.72
CA TRP A 101 -4.85 -0.98 -0.48
C TRP A 101 -3.45 -1.22 0.08
N ILE A 102 -3.29 -0.93 1.36
CA ILE A 102 -2.05 -1.15 2.10
C ILE A 102 -2.37 -2.02 3.31
N ARG A 103 -1.61 -3.10 3.49
CA ARG A 103 -1.67 -3.96 4.68
C ARG A 103 -0.70 -3.43 5.73
N ILE A 104 -1.24 -2.94 6.84
CA ILE A 104 -0.47 -2.57 8.03
C ILE A 104 -0.34 -3.80 8.93
N VAL A 105 0.84 -4.01 9.51
CA VAL A 105 1.07 -5.07 10.50
C VAL A 105 0.28 -4.73 11.76
N ALA A 106 -0.56 -5.66 12.21
CA ALA A 106 -1.36 -5.55 13.42
C ALA A 106 -0.97 -6.65 14.41
N PHE A 107 -0.93 -6.31 15.69
CA PHE A 107 -0.74 -7.23 16.81
C PHE A 107 -2.08 -7.43 17.53
N GLY A 108 -2.28 -8.60 18.17
CA GLY A 108 -3.57 -9.02 18.74
C GLY A 108 -4.17 -8.10 19.81
N ASP A 109 -3.36 -7.19 20.38
CA ASP A 109 -3.75 -6.26 21.44
C ASP A 109 -3.99 -4.82 20.93
N ASP A 110 -3.96 -4.58 19.60
CA ASP A 110 -4.13 -3.25 19.00
C ASP A 110 -5.57 -2.73 18.97
N ALA A 111 -6.53 -3.49 19.49
CA ALA A 111 -7.89 -3.03 19.72
C ALA A 111 -8.10 -2.82 21.22
N ASP A 112 -8.32 -1.58 21.65
CA ASP A 112 -9.05 -1.30 22.90
C ASP A 112 -10.53 -1.54 22.60
N PRO A 113 -11.16 -2.62 23.10
CA PRO A 113 -12.60 -2.79 23.07
C PRO A 113 -13.14 -2.20 24.37
N GLN A 114 -13.49 -0.92 24.37
CA GLN A 114 -14.39 -0.33 25.36
C GLN A 114 -15.72 0.04 24.73
#